data_AF-A0A431I844-F1
#
_entry.id   AF-A0A431I844-F1
#
_cell.length_a   1.000
_cell.length_b   1.000
_cell.length_c   1.000
_cell.angle_alpha   90.00
_cell.angle_beta   90.00
_cell.angle_gamma   90.00
#
_symmetry.space_group_name_H-M   'P 1'
#
loop_
_entity.id
_entity.type
_entity.pdbx_description
1 polymer ?
#
loop_
_entity_poly.entity_id
_entity_poly.type
_entity_poly.pdbx_seq_one_letter_code
_entity_poly.pdbx_strand_id
1 'polypeptide(L)'
;FQFTETGVISYPAGTDQEKVMEVALEAGADDLVENEDGSFDVLTAPDAFAAVREALDGAGLVAESAEVTMRAGNTVALGLDDARSMIKLLDMLEDLDDTQNVYSNADIPEAVMAQL
;
A
#
# COMPACT_ATOMS: atom_id res chain seq x y z
N PHE A 1 10.01 6.86 13.69
CA PHE A 1 10.14 5.42 13.38
C PHE A 1 10.07 5.24 11.86
N GLN A 2 10.59 4.15 11.29
CA GLN A 2 10.65 3.96 9.82
C GLN A 2 9.33 3.45 9.21
N PHE A 3 8.45 2.86 10.03
CA PHE A 3 7.14 2.38 9.61
C PHE A 3 6.06 3.01 10.50
N THR A 4 4.89 3.23 9.90
CA THR A 4 3.69 3.76 10.55
C THR A 4 2.53 2.83 10.24
N GLU A 5 1.69 2.55 11.23
CA GLU A 5 0.42 1.85 11.01
C GLU A 5 -0.51 2.79 10.25
N THR A 6 -0.99 2.36 9.08
CA THR A 6 -1.70 3.19 8.12
C THR A 6 -2.83 2.39 7.49
N GLY A 7 -4.02 2.97 7.44
CA GLY A 7 -5.10 2.47 6.62
C GLY A 7 -4.79 2.73 5.16
N VAL A 8 -4.88 1.70 4.33
CA VAL A 8 -4.64 1.76 2.89
C VAL A 8 -5.87 1.23 2.17
N ILE A 9 -6.45 2.05 1.29
CA ILE A 9 -7.61 1.70 0.48
C ILE A 9 -7.22 1.88 -1.00
N SER A 10 -7.12 0.78 -1.73
CA SER A 10 -6.55 0.77 -3.09
C SER A 10 -7.63 0.69 -4.15
N TYR A 11 -7.44 1.47 -5.21
CA TYR A 11 -8.33 1.55 -6.36
C TYR A 11 -7.57 1.25 -7.65
N PRO A 12 -8.20 0.50 -8.59
CA PRO A 12 -7.57 0.19 -9.86
C PRO A 12 -7.55 1.43 -10.77
N ALA A 13 -6.66 1.38 -11.75
CA ALA A 13 -6.58 2.40 -12.80
C ALA A 13 -7.92 2.60 -13.52
N GLY A 14 -8.25 3.86 -13.80
CA GLY A 14 -9.52 4.24 -14.43
C GLY A 14 -10.69 4.48 -13.46
N THR A 15 -10.47 4.32 -12.15
CA THR A 15 -11.40 4.82 -11.13
C THR A 15 -11.41 6.35 -11.12
N ASP A 16 -12.56 6.97 -10.84
CA ASP A 16 -12.71 8.42 -10.74
C ASP A 16 -11.97 8.97 -9.51
N GLN A 17 -10.69 9.29 -9.71
CA GLN A 17 -9.78 9.74 -8.65
C GLN A 17 -10.21 11.06 -8.02
N GLU A 18 -10.74 12.00 -8.80
CA GLU A 18 -11.21 13.29 -8.28
C GLU A 18 -12.36 13.06 -7.28
N LYS A 19 -13.32 12.22 -7.66
CA LYS A 19 -14.44 11.87 -6.79
C LYS A 19 -14.00 11.08 -5.55
N VAL A 20 -13.04 10.16 -5.69
CA VAL A 20 -12.49 9.41 -4.55
C VAL A 20 -11.80 10.36 -3.58
N MET A 21 -10.97 11.26 -4.07
CA MET A 21 -10.26 12.23 -3.23
C MET A 21 -11.23 13.15 -2.47
N GLU A 22 -12.27 13.65 -3.13
CA GLU A 22 -13.29 14.49 -2.49
C GLU A 22 -13.96 13.79 -1.30
N VAL A 23 -14.49 12.58 -1.53
CA VAL A 23 -15.19 11.81 -0.49
C VAL A 23 -14.23 11.36 0.61
N ALA A 24 -13.02 10.91 0.25
CA ALA A 24 -12.03 10.44 1.20
C ALA A 24 -11.56 11.54 2.15
N LEU A 25 -11.26 12.73 1.63
CA LEU A 25 -10.81 13.87 2.44
C LEU A 25 -11.91 14.35 3.40
N GLU A 26 -13.17 14.40 2.95
CA GLU A 26 -14.29 14.74 3.84
C GLU A 26 -14.46 13.73 4.98
N ALA A 27 -14.15 12.47 4.72
CA ALA A 27 -14.22 11.39 5.70
C ALA A 27 -12.99 11.27 6.61
N GLY A 28 -11.93 12.06 6.37
CA GLY A 28 -10.72 12.09 7.20
C GLY A 28 -9.54 11.26 6.67
N ALA A 29 -9.44 11.06 5.35
CA ALA A 29 -8.21 10.55 4.75
C ALA A 29 -7.05 11.56 4.89
N ASP A 30 -5.84 11.03 5.00
CA ASP A 30 -4.63 11.81 5.17
C ASP A 30 -4.00 12.18 3.82
N ASP A 31 -3.98 11.24 2.87
CA ASP A 31 -3.29 11.41 1.60
C ASP A 31 -3.84 10.50 0.49
N LEU A 32 -3.46 10.78 -0.75
CA LEU A 32 -3.70 9.92 -1.91
C LEU A 32 -2.38 9.74 -2.68
N VAL A 33 -1.99 8.49 -2.92
CA VAL A 33 -0.74 8.15 -3.61
C VAL A 33 -1.05 7.42 -4.91
N GLU A 34 -0.62 7.98 -6.02
CA GLU A 34 -0.67 7.34 -7.34
C GLU A 34 0.49 6.37 -7.53
N ASN A 35 0.20 5.22 -8.12
CA ASN A 35 1.17 4.20 -8.50
C ASN A 35 1.52 4.30 -9.99
N GLU A 36 2.64 3.70 -10.40
CA GLU A 36 3.14 3.80 -11.78
C GLU A 36 2.21 3.12 -12.82
N ASP A 37 1.40 2.16 -12.38
CA ASP A 37 0.42 1.46 -13.22
C ASP A 37 -0.92 2.21 -13.36
N GLY A 38 -1.04 3.40 -12.75
CA GLY A 38 -2.24 4.22 -12.75
C GLY A 38 -3.29 3.83 -11.70
N SER A 39 -3.02 2.80 -10.88
CA SER A 39 -3.77 2.58 -9.64
C SER A 39 -3.41 3.66 -8.62
N PHE A 40 -4.20 3.77 -7.55
CA PHE A 40 -3.89 4.70 -6.47
C PHE A 40 -4.41 4.21 -5.12
N ASP A 41 -3.75 4.67 -4.07
CA ASP A 41 -4.06 4.36 -2.68
C ASP A 41 -4.59 5.62 -1.97
N VAL A 42 -5.67 5.48 -1.23
CA VAL A 42 -6.07 6.44 -0.20
C VAL A 42 -5.46 6.01 1.12
N LEU A 43 -4.73 6.92 1.77
CA LEU A 43 -4.07 6.70 3.05
C LEU A 43 -4.86 7.34 4.18
N THR A 44 -4.94 6.64 5.31
CA THR A 44 -5.65 7.12 6.51
C THR A 44 -4.91 6.75 7.78
N ALA A 45 -5.18 7.48 8.86
CA ALA A 45 -4.88 7.01 10.20
C ALA A 45 -5.70 5.73 10.50
N PRO A 46 -5.19 4.79 11.33
CA PRO A 46 -5.89 3.54 11.64
C PRO A 46 -7.27 3.74 12.26
N ASP A 47 -7.46 4.81 13.03
CA ASP A 47 -8.73 5.17 13.67
C ASP A 47 -9.74 5.81 12.70
N ALA A 48 -9.26 6.47 11.64
CA ALA A 48 -10.09 7.03 10.57
C ALA A 48 -10.48 6.00 9.50
N PHE A 49 -9.71 4.92 9.35
CA PHE A 49 -9.85 3.92 8.27
C PHE A 49 -11.28 3.43 8.04
N ALA A 50 -11.97 3.02 9.11
CA ALA A 50 -13.32 2.48 9.00
C ALA A 50 -14.32 3.53 8.47
N ALA A 51 -14.23 4.77 8.96
CA ALA A 51 -15.10 5.85 8.54
C ALA A 51 -14.87 6.25 7.07
N VAL A 52 -13.60 6.34 6.66
CA VAL A 52 -13.22 6.63 5.26
C VAL A 52 -13.72 5.54 4.32
N ARG A 53 -13.50 4.27 4.66
CA ARG A 53 -13.98 3.14 3.86
C ARG A 53 -15.51 3.17 3.70
N GLU A 54 -16.24 3.35 4.81
CA GLU A 54 -17.70 3.40 4.78
C GLU A 54 -18.25 4.58 3.95
N ALA A 55 -17.59 5.74 3.99
CA ALA A 55 -17.96 6.88 3.18
C ALA A 55 -17.77 6.61 1.67
N LEU A 56 -16.63 6.01 1.31
CA LEU A 56 -16.32 5.65 -0.08
C LEU A 56 -17.29 4.57 -0.60
N ASP A 57 -17.51 3.51 0.17
CA ASP A 57 -18.49 2.47 -0.17
C ASP A 57 -19.90 3.06 -0.33
N GLY A 58 -20.31 3.97 0.57
CA GLY A 58 -21.59 4.67 0.51
C GLY A 58 -21.76 5.58 -0.72
N ALA A 59 -20.66 6.10 -1.27
CA ALA A 59 -20.63 6.87 -2.51
C ALA A 59 -20.57 6.02 -3.79
N GLY A 60 -20.58 4.68 -3.63
CA GLY A 60 -20.45 3.70 -4.72
C GLY A 60 -19.04 3.58 -5.26
N LEU A 61 -18.03 4.04 -4.51
CA LEU A 61 -16.62 3.96 -4.85
C LEU A 61 -16.05 2.71 -4.17
N VAL A 62 -16.24 1.56 -4.81
CA VAL A 62 -15.80 0.27 -4.26
C VAL A 62 -14.31 0.07 -4.52
N ALA A 63 -13.54 -0.08 -3.45
CA ALA A 63 -12.11 -0.37 -3.50
C ALA A 63 -11.83 -1.81 -3.91
N GLU A 64 -10.65 -2.06 -4.50
CA GLU A 64 -10.16 -3.42 -4.77
C GLU A 64 -9.66 -4.10 -3.49
N SER A 65 -8.98 -3.32 -2.64
CA SER A 65 -8.52 -3.77 -1.33
C SER A 65 -8.60 -2.63 -0.31
N ALA A 66 -8.80 -2.99 0.96
CA ALA A 66 -8.82 -2.03 2.06
C ALA A 66 -8.35 -2.72 3.34
N GLU A 67 -7.22 -2.28 3.90
CA GLU A 67 -6.64 -2.85 5.12
C GLU A 67 -5.90 -1.81 5.98
N VAL A 68 -5.67 -2.15 7.24
CA VAL A 68 -4.72 -1.42 8.10
C VAL A 68 -3.43 -2.21 8.11
N THR A 69 -2.35 -1.58 7.66
CA THR A 69 -1.06 -2.24 7.42
C THR A 69 0.10 -1.34 7.86
N MET A 70 1.33 -1.84 7.82
CA MET A 70 2.52 -1.05 8.16
C MET A 70 3.14 -0.46 6.89
N ARG A 71 3.04 0.86 6.73
CA ARG A 71 3.64 1.57 5.59
C ARG A 71 5.00 2.16 5.95
N ALA A 72 5.98 1.96 5.08
CA ALA A 72 7.31 2.55 5.23
C ALA A 72 7.26 4.07 4.93
N GLY A 73 7.89 4.88 5.78
CA GLY A 73 7.99 6.33 5.55
C GLY A 73 9.01 6.71 4.47
N ASN A 74 9.93 5.80 4.12
CA ASN A 74 10.89 5.95 3.05
C ASN A 74 11.29 4.57 2.53
N THR A 75 11.54 4.46 1.22
CA THR A 75 12.00 3.23 0.58
C THR A 75 13.51 3.23 0.35
N VAL A 76 14.08 2.04 0.12
CA VAL A 76 15.48 1.83 -0.23
C VAL A 76 15.56 0.97 -1.49
N ALA A 77 15.99 1.59 -2.60
CA ALA A 77 16.15 0.89 -3.86
C ALA A 77 17.28 -0.15 -3.81
N LEU A 78 16.98 -1.37 -4.22
CA LEU A 78 17.92 -2.49 -4.24
C LEU A 78 18.52 -2.72 -5.63
N GLY A 79 19.80 -3.08 -5.67
CA GLY A 79 20.45 -3.65 -6.84
C GLY A 79 20.15 -5.13 -6.99
N LEU A 80 20.57 -5.75 -8.11
CA LEU A 80 20.23 -7.14 -8.45
C LEU A 80 20.64 -8.17 -7.38
N ASP A 81 21.87 -8.08 -6.86
CA ASP A 81 22.38 -9.06 -5.89
C ASP A 81 21.65 -8.95 -4.52
N ASP A 82 21.37 -7.72 -4.10
CA ASP A 82 20.62 -7.44 -2.87
C ASP A 82 19.15 -7.83 -3.03
N ALA A 83 18.53 -7.57 -4.18
CA ALA A 83 17.16 -7.96 -4.49
C ALA A 83 16.99 -9.49 -4.46
N ARG A 84 17.91 -10.25 -5.03
CA ARG A 84 17.91 -11.73 -4.94
C ARG A 84 17.97 -12.22 -3.50
N SER A 85 18.83 -11.60 -2.71
CA SER A 85 18.99 -11.95 -1.28
C SER A 85 17.75 -11.56 -0.48
N MET A 86 17.14 -10.42 -0.80
CA MET A 86 15.92 -9.93 -0.17
C MET A 86 14.72 -10.84 -0.48
N ILE A 87 14.49 -11.20 -1.74
CA ILE A 87 13.39 -12.11 -2.13
C ILE A 87 13.53 -13.43 -1.39
N LYS A 88 14.73 -14.03 -1.40
CA LYS A 88 14.97 -15.28 -0.68
C LYS A 88 14.70 -15.15 0.82
N LEU A 89 15.03 -14.00 1.43
CA LEU A 89 14.74 -13.74 2.83
C LEU A 89 13.23 -13.65 3.08
N LEU A 90 12.49 -12.95 2.21
CA LEU A 90 11.03 -12.84 2.30
C LEU A 90 10.39 -14.23 2.20
N ASP A 91 10.74 -15.02 1.19
CA ASP A 91 10.25 -16.39 1.02
C ASP A 91 10.48 -17.23 2.29
N MET A 92 11.70 -17.16 2.84
CA MET A 92 12.06 -17.91 4.06
C MET A 92 11.27 -17.47 5.30
N LEU A 93 10.88 -16.20 5.40
CA LEU A 93 10.09 -15.68 6.52
C LEU A 93 8.61 -16.04 6.35
N GLU A 94 8.09 -15.99 5.12
CA GLU A 94 6.72 -16.36 4.77
C GLU A 94 6.46 -17.86 4.94
N ASP A 95 7.48 -18.71 4.75
CA ASP A 95 7.41 -20.16 4.95
C ASP A 95 7.29 -20.59 6.42
N LEU A 96 7.42 -19.67 7.39
CA LEU A 96 7.31 -19.98 8.81
C LEU A 96 5.84 -19.91 9.27
N ASP A 97 5.35 -20.98 9.89
CA ASP A 97 3.99 -21.08 10.43
C ASP A 97 3.62 -19.95 11.41
N ASP A 98 4.62 -19.43 12.15
CA ASP A 98 4.43 -18.39 13.16
C ASP A 98 4.47 -16.97 12.58
N THR A 99 4.88 -16.79 11.32
CA THR A 99 4.90 -15.47 10.67
C THR A 99 3.49 -15.08 10.28
N GLN A 100 3.03 -13.92 10.77
CA GLN A 100 1.72 -13.37 10.41
C GLN A 100 1.82 -12.36 9.29
N ASN A 101 2.80 -11.45 9.34
CA ASN A 101 3.03 -10.42 8.33
C ASN A 101 4.53 -10.10 8.26
N VAL A 102 5.02 -9.78 7.06
CA VAL A 102 6.38 -9.28 6.82
C VAL A 102 6.28 -7.91 6.16
N TYR A 103 6.94 -6.91 6.73
CA TYR A 103 6.95 -5.56 6.20
C TYR A 103 8.39 -5.14 5.90
N SER A 104 8.61 -4.58 4.72
CA SER A 104 9.90 -4.10 4.26
C SER A 104 9.75 -2.75 3.59
N ASN A 105 10.82 -1.97 3.61
CA ASN A 105 10.94 -0.75 2.82
C ASN A 105 11.86 -0.93 1.61
N ALA A 106 12.20 -2.17 1.28
CA ALA A 106 12.93 -2.51 0.06
C ALA A 106 12.08 -2.14 -1.15
N ASP A 107 12.67 -1.34 -2.04
CA ASP A 107 12.14 -1.04 -3.37
C ASP A 107 12.98 -1.80 -4.39
N ILE A 108 12.35 -2.59 -5.25
CA ILE A 108 13.03 -3.36 -6.29
C ILE A 108 12.60 -2.75 -7.62
N PRO A 109 13.43 -1.90 -8.25
CA PRO A 109 13.08 -1.24 -9.49
C PRO A 109 12.67 -2.25 -10.57
N GLU A 110 11.72 -1.88 -11.45
CA GLU A 110 11.20 -2.78 -12.49
C GLU A 110 12.32 -3.40 -13.36
N ALA A 111 13.34 -2.60 -13.69
CA ALA A 111 14.51 -3.07 -14.45
C ALA A 111 15.34 -4.15 -13.72
N VAL A 112 15.32 -4.16 -12.39
CA VAL A 112 15.95 -5.20 -11.56
C VAL A 112 15.02 -6.41 -11.47
N MET A 113 13.72 -6.20 -11.22
CA MET A 113 12.70 -7.27 -11.18
C MET A 113 12.69 -8.10 -12.48
N ALA A 114 12.80 -7.46 -13.65
CA ALA A 114 12.81 -8.15 -14.95
C ALA A 114 14.01 -9.11 -15.16
N GLN A 115 15.01 -9.10 -14.26
CA GLN A 115 16.20 -9.95 -14.32
C GLN A 115 16.23 -11.06 -13.25
N LEU A 116 15.19 -11.11 -12.40
CA LEU A 116 15.01 -12.10 -11.35
C LEU A 116 14.22 -13.29 -11.88
#